data_AF-A0A6G7J3K3-F1
#
_entry.id   AF-A0A6G7J3K3-F1
#
_cell.length_a   1.000
_cell.length_b   1.000
_cell.length_c   1.000
_cell.angle_alpha   90.00
_cell.angle_beta   90.00
_cell.angle_gamma   90.00
#
_symmetry.space_group_name_H-M   'P 1'
#
loop_
_entity.id
_entity.type
_entity.pdbx_description
1 polymer ?
#
loop_
_entity_poly.entity_id
_entity_poly.type
_entity_poly.pdbx_seq_one_letter_code
_entity_poly.pdbx_strand_id
1 'polypeptide(L)'
;MMNEARILYYTTSTEMVLKELRAEKGKKLGFKKSASQSFVNSDFEQKYKITLNMGRIESNPNFELKTLFYLCDYFDISVFDFFKRVLSKDEKKIKEFLRLKEARKRPRKKGGSTK
;
A
#
# COMPACT_ATOMS: atom_id res chain seq x y z
N MET A 1 12.37 2.95 22.77
CA MET A 1 11.68 1.64 22.74
C MET A 1 10.60 1.65 21.67
N MET A 2 10.31 0.49 21.06
CA MET A 2 9.18 0.32 20.14
C MET A 2 7.87 0.33 20.93
N ASN A 3 6.81 0.94 20.39
CA ASN A 3 5.47 0.94 20.98
C ASN A 3 4.41 0.86 19.88
N GLU A 4 3.15 0.60 20.26
CA GLU A 4 2.02 0.46 19.32
C GLU A 4 1.85 1.66 18.39
N ALA A 5 2.06 2.88 18.90
CA ALA A 5 1.99 4.08 18.07
C ALA A 5 3.05 4.05 16.97
N ARG A 6 4.33 3.78 17.30
CA ARG A 6 5.42 3.70 16.32
C ARG A 6 5.21 2.56 15.33
N ILE A 7 4.71 1.40 15.79
CA ILE A 7 4.34 0.29 14.91
C ILE A 7 3.27 0.75 13.91
N LEU A 8 2.21 1.41 14.38
CA LEU A 8 1.18 1.97 13.52
C LEU A 8 1.75 2.96 12.50
N TYR A 9 2.67 3.85 12.88
CA TYR A 9 3.32 4.79 11.96
C TYR A 9 4.12 4.05 10.88
N TYR A 10 4.95 3.07 11.24
CA TYR A 10 5.74 2.32 10.25
C TYR A 10 4.86 1.48 9.33
N THR A 11 3.84 0.82 9.87
CA THR A 11 2.88 0.04 9.09
C THR A 11 2.11 0.95 8.12
N THR A 12 1.69 2.13 8.57
CA THR A 12 1.00 3.11 7.70
C THR A 12 1.94 3.68 6.64
N SER A 13 3.19 4.01 6.98
CA SER A 13 4.18 4.43 6.00
C SER A 13 4.44 3.37 4.95
N THR A 14 4.50 2.10 5.36
CA THR A 14 4.66 0.95 4.46
C THR A 14 3.46 0.86 3.50
N GLU A 15 2.23 0.99 4.00
CA GLU A 15 1.02 1.07 3.17
C GLU A 15 1.12 2.21 2.14
N MET A 16 1.53 3.40 2.57
CA MET A 16 1.66 4.57 1.70
C MET A 16 2.69 4.33 0.60
N VAL A 17 3.88 3.81 0.93
CA VAL A 17 4.93 3.51 -0.04
C VAL A 17 4.47 2.47 -1.06
N LEU A 18 3.80 1.41 -0.63
CA LEU A 18 3.28 0.38 -1.54
C LEU A 18 2.25 0.95 -2.53
N LYS A 19 1.36 1.84 -2.07
CA LYS A 19 0.40 2.55 -2.93
C LYS A 19 1.09 3.48 -3.93
N GLU A 20 2.15 4.17 -3.50
CA GLU A 20 2.95 5.03 -4.36
C GLU A 20 3.68 4.23 -5.44
N LEU A 21 4.33 3.12 -5.08
CA LEU A 21 5.00 2.23 -6.02
C LEU A 21 4.03 1.65 -7.05
N ARG A 22 2.81 1.29 -6.64
CA ARG A 22 1.76 0.85 -7.57
C ARG A 22 1.29 1.98 -8.49
N ALA A 23 1.26 3.22 -8.01
CA ALA A 23 0.94 4.38 -8.84
C ALA A 23 2.05 4.67 -9.85
N GLU A 24 3.32 4.62 -9.43
CA GLU A 24 4.50 4.75 -10.28
C GLU A 24 4.54 3.66 -11.36
N LYS A 25 4.27 2.40 -11.01
CA LYS A 25 4.18 1.29 -11.96
C LYS A 25 3.10 1.55 -13.01
N GLY A 26 1.92 2.01 -12.60
CA GLY A 26 0.84 2.37 -13.53
C GLY A 26 1.28 3.43 -14.54
N LYS A 27 2.00 4.47 -14.08
CA LYS A 27 2.57 5.50 -14.96
C LYS A 27 3.61 4.93 -15.93
N LYS A 28 4.53 4.08 -15.46
CA LYS A 28 5.54 3.39 -16.29
C LYS A 28 4.88 2.54 -17.40
N LEU A 29 3.70 1.98 -17.15
CA LEU A 29 2.90 1.20 -18.12
C LEU A 29 1.98 2.06 -19.01
N GLY A 30 2.03 3.39 -18.90
CA GLY A 30 1.20 4.29 -19.70
C GLY A 30 -0.25 4.41 -19.24
N PHE A 31 -0.60 3.95 -18.04
CA PHE A 31 -1.95 4.10 -17.51
C PHE A 31 -2.21 5.54 -17.04
N LYS A 32 -3.43 6.05 -17.31
CA LYS A 32 -3.89 7.34 -16.78
C LYS A 32 -4.09 7.34 -15.25
N LYS A 33 -4.13 6.15 -14.64
CA LYS A 33 -4.35 5.93 -13.21
C LYS A 33 -3.30 4.96 -12.67
N SER A 34 -3.22 4.86 -11.34
CA SER A 34 -2.42 3.80 -10.70
C SER A 34 -2.80 2.42 -11.24
N ALA A 35 -1.82 1.52 -11.37
CA ALA A 35 -2.11 0.12 -11.70
C ALA A 35 -3.11 -0.45 -10.69
N SER A 36 -4.11 -1.23 -11.12
CA SER A 36 -5.08 -1.80 -10.18
C SER A 36 -4.44 -2.87 -9.31
N GLN A 37 -5.03 -3.14 -8.13
CA GLN A 37 -4.55 -4.23 -7.28
C GLN A 37 -4.71 -5.60 -7.96
N SER A 38 -5.81 -5.79 -8.71
CA SER A 38 -6.04 -7.03 -9.48
C SER A 38 -4.99 -7.21 -10.57
N PHE A 39 -4.63 -6.15 -11.29
CA PHE A 39 -3.56 -6.18 -12.27
C PHE A 39 -2.24 -6.60 -11.63
N VAL A 40 -1.85 -5.96 -10.53
CA VAL A 40 -0.61 -6.30 -9.82
C VAL A 40 -0.61 -7.76 -9.37
N ASN A 41 -1.72 -8.27 -8.83
CA ASN A 41 -1.82 -9.66 -8.39
C ASN A 41 -1.56 -10.64 -9.55
N SER A 42 -2.25 -10.44 -10.69
CA SER A 42 -2.12 -11.31 -11.86
C SER A 42 -0.73 -11.23 -12.49
N ASP A 43 -0.19 -10.02 -12.65
CA ASP A 43 1.14 -9.80 -13.23
C ASP A 43 2.26 -10.36 -12.34
N PHE A 44 2.13 -10.20 -11.01
CA PHE A 44 3.07 -10.76 -10.04
C PHE A 44 3.07 -12.29 -10.05
N GLU A 45 1.89 -12.91 -10.11
CA GLU A 45 1.74 -14.36 -10.23
C GLU A 45 2.33 -14.88 -11.55
N GLN A 46 2.11 -14.17 -12.65
CA GLN A 46 2.72 -14.53 -13.94
C GLN A 46 4.25 -14.50 -13.88
N LYS A 47 4.83 -13.46 -13.27
CA LYS A 47 6.29 -13.25 -13.17
C LYS A 47 6.98 -14.25 -12.23
N TYR A 48 6.48 -14.42 -11.01
CA TYR A 48 7.17 -15.20 -9.97
C TYR A 48 6.54 -16.55 -9.63
N LYS A 49 5.36 -16.87 -10.21
CA LYS A 49 4.56 -18.06 -9.85
C LYS A 49 4.16 -18.08 -8.37
N ILE A 50 3.94 -16.89 -7.80
CA ILE A 50 3.54 -16.69 -6.40
C ILE A 50 2.25 -15.89 -6.39
N THR A 51 1.23 -16.39 -5.69
CA THR A 51 -0.01 -15.65 -5.49
C THR A 51 0.21 -14.51 -4.48
N LEU A 52 -0.12 -13.29 -4.89
CA LEU A 52 -0.05 -12.09 -4.05
C LEU A 52 -1.46 -11.53 -3.84
N ASN A 53 -1.75 -11.04 -2.63
CA ASN A 53 -2.94 -10.22 -2.39
C ASN A 53 -2.53 -8.78 -2.07
N MET A 54 -2.38 -7.96 -3.11
CA MET A 54 -1.96 -6.56 -2.99
C MET A 54 -2.95 -5.73 -2.15
N GLY A 55 -4.25 -6.06 -2.19
CA GLY A 55 -5.25 -5.39 -1.37
C GLY A 55 -5.01 -5.58 0.14
N ARG A 56 -4.68 -6.80 0.54
CA ARG A 56 -4.31 -7.13 1.93
C ARG A 56 -2.95 -6.54 2.30
N ILE A 57 -1.97 -6.67 1.42
CA ILE A 57 -0.61 -6.16 1.63
C ILE A 57 -0.58 -4.65 1.80
N GLU A 58 -1.37 -3.89 1.03
CA GLU A 58 -1.49 -2.46 1.24
C GLU A 58 -2.27 -2.13 2.52
N SER A 59 -3.41 -2.77 2.76
CA SER A 59 -4.33 -2.32 3.82
C SER A 59 -3.87 -2.67 5.24
N ASN A 60 -3.10 -3.76 5.35
CA ASN A 60 -2.47 -4.23 6.58
C ASN A 60 -1.12 -4.92 6.24
N PRO A 61 -0.05 -4.14 6.01
CA PRO A 61 1.27 -4.67 5.70
C PRO A 61 1.79 -5.60 6.80
N ASN A 62 1.63 -6.89 6.58
CA ASN A 62 2.19 -7.96 7.40
C ASN A 62 2.58 -9.10 6.46
N PHE A 63 3.84 -9.11 6.06
CA PHE A 63 4.40 -10.05 5.12
C PHE A 63 5.82 -10.42 5.51
N GLU A 64 6.26 -11.58 5.08
CA GLU A 64 7.61 -12.08 5.35
C GLU A 64 8.66 -11.28 4.58
N LEU A 65 9.90 -11.31 5.06
CA LEU A 65 11.03 -10.68 4.39
C LEU A 65 11.20 -11.19 2.94
N LYS A 66 10.92 -12.46 2.68
CA LYS A 66 10.91 -13.03 1.32
C LYS A 66 9.94 -12.30 0.39
N THR A 67 8.74 -11.99 0.87
CA THR A 67 7.75 -11.21 0.11
C THR A 67 8.26 -9.79 -0.15
N LEU A 68 8.94 -9.15 0.81
CA LEU A 68 9.54 -7.83 0.60
C LEU A 68 10.52 -7.84 -0.57
N PHE A 69 11.42 -8.82 -0.64
CA PHE A 69 12.39 -8.92 -1.73
C PHE A 69 11.71 -9.03 -3.10
N TYR A 70 10.67 -9.86 -3.24
CA TYR A 70 9.92 -9.96 -4.49
C TYR A 70 9.15 -8.67 -4.82
N LEU A 71 8.58 -7.99 -3.82
CA LEU A 71 7.92 -6.70 -4.02
C LEU A 71 8.92 -5.64 -4.51
N CYS A 72 10.11 -5.59 -3.92
CA CYS A 72 11.20 -4.71 -4.35
C CYS A 72 11.63 -4.99 -5.80
N ASP A 73 11.86 -6.26 -6.16
CA ASP A 73 12.16 -6.63 -7.55
C ASP A 73 11.01 -6.29 -8.50
N TYR A 74 9.76 -6.51 -8.07
CA TYR A 74 8.57 -6.26 -8.90
C TYR A 74 8.38 -4.78 -9.23
N PHE A 75 8.61 -3.92 -8.24
CA PHE A 75 8.49 -2.47 -8.35
C PHE A 75 9.78 -1.79 -8.81
N ASP A 76 10.84 -2.56 -9.08
CA ASP A 76 12.11 -2.04 -9.60
C ASP A 76 12.69 -0.99 -8.63
N ILE A 77 12.82 -1.36 -7.35
CA ILE A 77 13.36 -0.55 -6.27
C ILE A 77 14.24 -1.41 -5.35
N SER A 78 15.36 -0.87 -4.88
CA SER A 78 16.20 -1.56 -3.91
C SER A 78 15.49 -1.66 -2.54
N VAL A 79 15.81 -2.70 -1.76
CA VAL A 79 15.29 -2.84 -0.38
C VAL A 79 15.71 -1.65 0.50
N PHE A 80 16.92 -1.14 0.29
CA PHE A 80 17.40 0.05 0.99
C PHE A 80 16.55 1.28 0.68
N ASP A 81 16.28 1.55 -0.60
CA ASP A 81 15.47 2.70 -1.02
C ASP A 81 14.01 2.56 -0.59
N PHE A 82 13.49 1.33 -0.55
CA PHE A 82 12.16 1.06 0.01
C PHE A 82 12.08 1.53 1.47
N PHE A 83 13.01 1.09 2.33
CA PHE A 83 13.02 1.52 3.72
C PHE A 83 13.30 3.02 3.87
N LYS A 84 14.16 3.59 3.03
CA LYS A 84 14.39 5.04 3.00
C LYS A 84 13.09 5.81 2.71
N ARG A 85 12.26 5.35 1.76
CA ARG A 85 10.94 5.94 1.47
C ARG A 85 9.94 5.76 2.61
N VAL A 86 9.98 4.63 3.32
CA VAL A 86 9.15 4.39 4.51
C VAL A 86 9.52 5.35 5.64
N LEU A 87 10.83 5.53 5.87
CA LEU A 87 11.37 6.40 6.91
C LEU A 87 11.21 7.89 6.57
N SER A 88 11.11 8.25 5.29
CA SER A 88 10.96 9.64 4.87
C SER A 88 9.52 10.18 4.94
N LYS A 89 8.56 9.38 5.42
CA LYS A 89 7.17 9.83 5.55
C LYS A 89 7.02 10.79 6.72
N ASP A 90 6.55 11.99 6.40
CA ASP A 90 6.24 13.02 7.39
C ASP A 90 5.05 12.60 8.28
N GLU A 91 5.19 12.82 9.59
CA GLU A 91 4.19 12.42 10.59
C GLU A 91 2.82 13.06 10.33
N LYS A 92 2.77 14.31 9.86
CA LYS A 92 1.50 14.99 9.55
C LYS A 92 0.80 14.32 8.39
N LYS A 93 1.54 13.91 7.36
CA LYS A 93 0.99 13.15 6.21
C LYS A 93 0.45 11.79 6.64
N ILE A 94 1.12 11.11 7.57
CA ILE A 94 0.65 9.81 8.10
C ILE A 94 -0.65 10.00 8.89
N LYS A 95 -0.71 11.00 9.79
CA LYS A 95 -1.93 11.34 10.54
C LYS A 95 -3.10 11.67 9.63
N GLU A 96 -2.85 12.47 8.58
CA GLU A 96 -3.88 12.81 7.60
C GLU A 96 -4.36 11.58 6.83
N PHE A 97 -3.45 10.70 6.41
CA PHE A 97 -3.81 9.45 5.76
C PHE A 97 -4.71 8.58 6.64
N LEU A 98 -4.37 8.42 7.92
CA LEU A 98 -5.18 7.68 8.90
C LEU A 98 -6.56 8.29 9.07
N ARG A 99 -6.64 9.62 9.21
CA ARG A 99 -7.92 10.35 9.32
C ARG A 99 -8.83 10.09 8.12
N LEU A 100 -8.28 10.17 6.90
CA LEU A 100 -9.01 9.89 5.67
C LEU A 100 -9.44 8.42 5.57
N LYS A 101 -8.60 7.49 6.02
CA LYS A 101 -8.92 6.05 6.06
C LYS A 101 -10.09 5.77 6.99
N GLU A 102 -10.10 6.35 8.20
CA GLU A 102 -11.20 6.19 9.15
C GLU A 102 -12.50 6.85 8.66
N ALA A 103 -12.42 8.02 8.02
CA ALA A 103 -13.60 8.65 7.42
C ALA A 103 -14.28 7.78 6.36
N ARG A 104 -13.51 7.01 5.58
CA ARG A 104 -14.03 6.08 4.55
C ARG A 104 -14.70 4.83 5.13
N LYS A 105 -14.34 4.42 6.35
CA LYS A 105 -14.94 3.26 7.03
C LYS A 105 -16.31 3.55 7.62
N ARG A 106 -16.65 4.83 7.88
CA ARG A 106 -17.95 5.20 8.44
C ARG A 106 -19.06 4.84 7.44
N PRO A 107 -20.12 4.12 7.86
CA PRO A 107 -21.21 3.77 6.95
C PRO A 107 -21.82 5.06 6.39
N ARG A 108 -21.99 5.12 5.06
CA ARG A 108 -22.85 6.12 4.44
C ARG A 108 -24.19 6.01 5.15
N LYS A 109 -24.65 7.07 5.85
CA LYS A 109 -26.02 7.13 6.37
C LYS A 109 -26.94 6.65 5.25
N LYS A 110 -27.67 5.54 5.47
CA LYS A 110 -28.70 5.08 4.53
C LYS A 110 -29.64 6.27 4.33
N GLY A 111 -29.54 6.93 3.18
CA GLY A 111 -30.54 7.91 2.76
C GLY A 111 -31.87 7.17 2.76
N GLY A 112 -32.81 7.64 3.57
CA GLY A 112 -34.14 7.05 3.67
C GLY A 112 -34.76 6.97 2.29
N SER A 113 -35.26 5.77 1.96
CA SER A 113 -36.21 5.61 0.88
C SER A 113 -37.50 6.30 1.34
N THR A 114 -37.69 7.55 0.95
CA THR A 114 -39.02 8.16 0.98
C THR A 114 -39.83 7.41 -0.07
N LYS A 115 -40.88 6.73 0.41
CA LYS A 115 -41.93 6.14 -0.42
C LYS A 115 -42.68 7.22 -1.19
#